data_AF-A0A8C6DUX3-F1
#
_entry.id   AF-A0A8C6DUX3-F1
#
_cell.length_a   1.000
_cell.length_b   1.000
_cell.length_c   1.000
_cell.angle_alpha   90.00
_cell.angle_beta   90.00
_cell.angle_gamma   90.00
#
_symmetry.space_group_name_H-M   'P 1'
#
loop_
_entity.id
_entity.type
_entity.pdbx_description
1 polymer ?
#
loop_
_entity_poly.entity_id
_entity_poly.type
_entity_poly.pdbx_seq_one_letter_code
_entity_poly.pdbx_strand_id
1 'polypeptide(L)'
;MKWLVLLGLVAFSECIVKIPLRRVKTMRKALSEKNMLNSFLKEHAYRVSPISSRSSNLTIHPLRNIMNMLYVGNITIGTPPQEFQVVFDTGSSDLWVPSIFCNSPACYTYAIFNHLKSSTFRPTRRIFTIKYSSGWIKGAVAYDTVWVTV
;
A
#
# COMPACT_ATOMS: atom_id res chain seq x y z
N MET A 1 -22.61 -46.05 -7.00
CA MET A 1 -21.19 -45.64 -6.81
C MET A 1 -20.77 -44.42 -7.65
N LYS A 2 -21.20 -44.26 -8.92
CA LYS A 2 -20.86 -43.09 -9.74
C LYS A 2 -21.40 -41.74 -9.23
N TRP A 3 -22.57 -41.73 -8.59
CA TRP A 3 -23.21 -40.51 -8.07
C TRP A 3 -22.53 -39.93 -6.82
N LEU A 4 -21.91 -40.77 -5.99
CA LEU A 4 -21.16 -40.33 -4.81
C LEU A 4 -19.87 -39.58 -5.20
N VAL A 5 -19.26 -39.95 -6.33
CA VAL A 5 -18.09 -39.25 -6.89
C VAL A 5 -18.49 -37.87 -7.42
N LEU A 6 -19.66 -37.74 -8.06
CA LEU A 6 -20.19 -36.46 -8.54
C LEU A 6 -20.52 -35.49 -7.39
N LEU A 7 -21.11 -35.99 -6.30
CA LEU A 7 -21.39 -35.19 -5.10
C LEU A 7 -20.09 -34.73 -4.40
N GLY A 8 -19.06 -35.58 -4.38
CA GLY A 8 -17.73 -35.21 -3.90
C GLY A 8 -17.09 -34.09 -4.73
N LEU A 9 -17.24 -34.13 -6.06
CA LEU A 9 -16.72 -33.10 -6.96
C LEU A 9 -17.44 -31.74 -6.79
N VAL A 10 -18.73 -31.72 -6.46
CA VAL A 10 -19.47 -30.49 -6.15
C VAL A 10 -19.06 -29.90 -4.80
N ALA A 11 -18.64 -30.72 -3.83
CA ALA A 11 -18.11 -30.24 -2.55
C ALA A 11 -16.74 -29.54 -2.67
N PHE A 12 -16.01 -29.76 -3.77
CA PHE A 12 -14.80 -29.00 -4.13
C PHE A 12 -15.10 -27.79 -5.04
N SER A 13 -16.38 -27.42 -5.23
CA SER A 13 -16.80 -26.26 -6.02
C SER A 13 -16.39 -24.96 -5.33
N GLU A 14 -15.19 -24.51 -5.67
CA GLU A 14 -14.68 -23.13 -5.61
C GLU A 14 -15.11 -22.29 -4.40
N CYS A 15 -14.28 -22.32 -3.35
CA CYS A 15 -14.31 -21.28 -2.32
C CYS A 15 -13.84 -19.95 -2.94
N ILE A 16 -14.78 -19.12 -3.38
CA ILE A 16 -14.49 -17.75 -3.83
C ILE A 16 -14.06 -16.93 -2.60
N VAL A 17 -12.80 -16.52 -2.57
CA VAL A 17 -12.25 -15.57 -1.58
C VAL A 17 -12.62 -14.16 -2.03
N LYS A 18 -13.39 -13.44 -1.20
CA LYS A 18 -13.78 -12.05 -1.45
C LYS A 18 -13.14 -11.13 -0.42
N ILE A 19 -12.44 -10.11 -0.87
CA ILE A 19 -11.81 -9.12 0.00
C ILE A 19 -12.63 -7.83 -0.10
N PRO A 20 -13.36 -7.41 0.96
CA PRO A 20 -14.14 -6.19 0.91
C PRO A 20 -13.21 -4.97 0.87
N LEU A 21 -13.40 -4.11 -0.13
CA LEU A 21 -12.66 -2.86 -0.25
C LEU A 21 -13.53 -1.66 0.08
N ARG A 22 -12.96 -0.70 0.80
CA ARG A 22 -13.60 0.58 1.13
C ARG A 22 -12.94 1.70 0.36
N ARG A 23 -13.76 2.57 -0.23
CA ARG A 23 -13.28 3.79 -0.88
C ARG A 23 -12.97 4.83 0.20
N VAL A 24 -11.73 5.31 0.25
CA VAL A 24 -11.33 6.39 1.15
C VAL A 24 -11.23 7.74 0.42
N LYS A 25 -11.45 8.84 1.15
CA LYS A 25 -11.27 10.19 0.62
C LYS A 25 -9.81 10.38 0.22
N THR A 26 -9.58 10.87 -1.00
CA THR A 26 -8.22 11.11 -1.49
C THR A 26 -7.63 12.34 -0.82
N MET A 27 -6.29 12.40 -0.75
CA MET A 27 -5.56 13.61 -0.35
C MET A 27 -6.00 14.83 -1.16
N ARG A 28 -6.30 14.66 -2.46
CA ARG A 28 -6.82 15.72 -3.32
C ARG A 28 -8.15 16.27 -2.81
N LYS A 29 -9.09 15.38 -2.51
CA LYS A 29 -10.41 15.76 -2.02
C LYS A 29 -10.31 16.40 -0.64
N ALA A 30 -9.50 15.83 0.25
CA ALA A 30 -9.25 16.38 1.59
C ALA A 30 -8.61 17.78 1.54
N LEU A 31 -7.60 17.98 0.68
CA LEU A 31 -6.96 19.29 0.47
C LEU A 31 -7.89 20.29 -0.21
N SER A 32 -8.74 19.83 -1.13
CA SER A 32 -9.75 20.66 -1.78
C SER A 32 -10.81 21.13 -0.78
N GLU A 33 -11.31 20.24 0.07
CA GLU A 33 -12.27 20.57 1.15
C GLU A 33 -11.66 21.59 2.13
N LYS A 34 -10.34 21.56 2.35
CA LYS A 34 -9.62 22.52 3.19
C LYS A 34 -9.22 23.82 2.47
N ASN A 35 -9.57 24.01 1.19
CA ASN A 35 -9.07 25.12 0.34
C ASN A 35 -7.53 25.22 0.25
N MET A 36 -6.80 24.15 0.60
CA MET A 36 -5.33 24.09 0.61
C MET A 36 -4.75 23.41 -0.64
N LEU A 37 -5.61 22.95 -1.56
CA LEU A 37 -5.15 22.22 -2.74
C LEU A 37 -4.23 23.07 -3.62
N ASN A 38 -4.59 24.33 -3.87
CA ASN A 38 -3.80 25.20 -4.75
C ASN A 38 -2.46 25.61 -4.13
N SER A 39 -2.42 25.88 -2.82
CA SER A 39 -1.17 26.18 -2.12
C SER A 39 -0.25 24.96 -2.07
N PHE A 40 -0.78 23.78 -1.76
CA PHE A 40 -0.04 22.53 -1.76
C PHE A 40 0.55 22.20 -3.14
N LEU A 41 -0.23 22.36 -4.22
CA LEU A 41 0.24 22.16 -5.59
C LEU A 41 1.32 23.17 -6.01
N LYS A 42 1.26 24.41 -5.51
CA LYS A 42 2.30 25.44 -5.75
C LYS A 42 3.59 25.18 -4.98
N GLU A 43 3.49 24.80 -3.71
CA GLU A 43 4.65 24.48 -2.86
C GLU A 43 5.37 23.22 -3.35
N HIS A 44 4.59 22.22 -3.78
CA HIS A 44 5.11 20.98 -4.37
C HIS A 44 5.11 21.03 -5.90
N ALA A 45 5.13 22.24 -6.47
CA ALA A 45 5.28 22.45 -7.90
C ALA A 45 6.63 21.89 -8.35
N TYR A 46 6.63 21.30 -9.54
CA TYR A 46 7.73 20.52 -10.07
C TYR A 46 9.06 21.31 -10.12
N ARG A 47 10.14 20.77 -9.54
CA ARG A 47 11.49 20.99 -10.07
C ARG A 47 11.67 20.02 -11.23
N VAL A 48 11.27 20.43 -12.43
CA VAL A 48 11.72 19.76 -13.66
C VAL A 48 13.22 19.98 -13.72
N SER A 49 14.03 18.94 -13.52
CA SER A 49 15.43 19.00 -13.95
C SER A 49 15.39 19.29 -15.46
N PRO A 50 16.04 20.35 -15.95
CA PRO A 50 16.09 20.59 -17.39
C PRO A 50 16.93 19.47 -18.00
N ILE A 51 16.29 18.41 -18.48
CA ILE A 51 16.94 17.48 -19.40
C ILE A 51 17.16 18.30 -20.66
N SER A 52 18.43 18.62 -20.91
CA SER A 52 18.90 19.38 -22.07
C SER A 52 18.79 18.55 -23.36
N SER A 53 17.62 17.99 -23.65
CA SER A 53 17.33 17.44 -24.98
C SER A 53 16.62 18.51 -25.78
N ARG A 54 17.36 19.10 -26.71
CA ARG A 54 16.98 20.14 -27.66
C ARG A 54 15.99 19.57 -28.70
N SER A 55 14.81 19.17 -28.24
CA SER A 55 13.74 18.59 -29.06
C SER A 55 12.38 19.05 -28.52
N SER A 56 11.61 19.61 -29.44
CA SER A 56 10.36 20.37 -29.27
C SER A 56 9.25 19.66 -28.49
N ASN A 57 8.58 20.41 -27.61
CA ASN A 57 7.20 20.19 -27.13
C ASN A 57 6.88 18.82 -26.49
N LEU A 58 7.78 18.26 -25.69
CA LEU A 58 7.43 17.16 -24.78
C LEU A 58 6.83 17.72 -23.48
N THR A 59 5.51 17.81 -23.41
CA THR A 59 4.77 18.11 -22.17
C THR A 59 4.79 16.88 -21.27
N ILE A 60 5.85 16.72 -20.47
CA ILE A 60 5.94 15.64 -19.49
C ILE A 60 4.87 15.89 -18.41
N HIS A 61 3.85 15.05 -18.40
CA HIS A 61 2.80 15.04 -17.37
C HIS A 61 3.10 13.92 -16.37
N PRO A 62 3.71 14.23 -15.23
CA PRO A 62 4.05 13.24 -14.25
C PRO A 62 2.78 12.72 -13.59
N LEU A 63 2.48 11.44 -13.82
CA LEU A 63 1.37 10.77 -13.18
C LEU A 63 1.71 10.58 -11.69
N ARG A 64 1.18 11.47 -10.84
CA ARG A 64 1.18 11.28 -9.39
C ARG A 64 0.01 10.37 -9.03
N ASN A 65 0.28 9.09 -8.77
CA ASN A 65 -0.74 8.10 -8.39
C ASN A 65 -1.25 8.23 -6.93
N ILE A 66 -0.98 9.35 -6.26
CA ILE A 66 -1.30 9.52 -4.82
C ILE A 66 -2.61 10.31 -4.63
N MET A 67 -3.25 10.77 -5.71
CA MET A 67 -4.28 11.80 -5.60
C MET A 67 -5.68 11.40 -6.06
N ASN A 68 -5.83 10.30 -6.78
CA ASN A 68 -7.10 9.87 -7.36
C ASN A 68 -7.42 8.42 -6.97
N MET A 69 -8.52 8.25 -6.23
CA MET A 69 -9.16 7.01 -5.79
C MET A 69 -8.25 5.96 -5.15
N LEU A 70 -8.32 5.83 -3.82
CA LEU A 70 -7.72 4.71 -3.09
C LEU A 70 -8.85 3.83 -2.55
N TYR A 71 -8.86 2.57 -2.98
CA TYR A 71 -9.61 1.51 -2.32
C TYR A 71 -8.67 0.81 -1.35
N VAL A 72 -9.07 0.77 -0.08
CA VAL A 72 -8.31 0.12 0.97
C VAL A 72 -9.04 -1.13 1.45
N GLY A 73 -8.28 -2.17 1.75
CA GLY A 73 -8.75 -3.36 2.45
C GLY A 73 -7.97 -3.57 3.73
N ASN A 74 -8.51 -4.40 4.61
CA ASN A 74 -7.85 -4.73 5.86
C ASN A 74 -7.05 -6.03 5.70
N ILE A 75 -5.84 -6.03 6.26
CA ILE A 75 -5.04 -7.24 6.45
C ILE A 75 -4.61 -7.29 7.90
N THR A 76 -4.17 -8.46 8.36
CA THR A 76 -3.47 -8.57 9.63
C THR A 76 -2.12 -9.23 9.44
N ILE A 77 -1.15 -8.84 10.26
CA ILE A 77 0.22 -9.36 10.22
C ILE A 77 0.62 -9.80 11.63
N GLY A 78 1.21 -10.98 11.75
CA GLY A 78 1.77 -11.49 12.99
C GLY A 78 0.87 -12.41 13.80
N THR A 79 1.44 -12.94 14.89
CA THR A 79 0.74 -13.79 15.86
C THR A 79 1.02 -13.32 17.29
N PRO A 80 0.04 -12.77 18.03
CA PRO A 80 -1.33 -12.49 17.60
C PRO A 80 -1.41 -11.45 16.46
N PRO A 81 -2.50 -11.47 15.67
CA PRO A 81 -2.63 -10.59 14.51
C PRO A 81 -2.66 -9.09 14.87
N GLN A 82 -1.91 -8.28 14.12
CA GLN A 82 -1.93 -6.81 14.17
C GLN A 82 -2.58 -6.28 12.89
N GLU A 83 -3.62 -5.44 12.99
CA GLU A 83 -4.44 -5.01 11.85
C GLU A 83 -3.87 -3.77 11.13
N PHE A 84 -3.95 -3.78 9.79
CA PHE A 84 -3.52 -2.69 8.92
C PHE A 84 -4.52 -2.44 7.80
N GLN A 85 -4.71 -1.17 7.45
CA GLN A 85 -5.38 -0.78 6.22
C GLN A 85 -4.34 -0.61 5.12
N VAL A 86 -4.50 -1.33 4.02
CA VAL A 86 -3.57 -1.31 2.89
C VAL A 86 -4.29 -1.03 1.59
N VAL A 87 -3.56 -0.45 0.64
CA VAL A 87 -4.01 -0.28 -0.74
C VAL A 87 -3.70 -1.56 -1.50
N PHE A 88 -4.71 -2.15 -2.14
CA PHE A 88 -4.52 -3.27 -3.07
C PHE A 88 -4.14 -2.69 -4.44
N ASP A 89 -2.85 -2.42 -4.61
CA ASP A 89 -2.29 -1.73 -5.77
C ASP A 89 -1.81 -2.73 -6.84
N THR A 90 -2.46 -2.74 -8.00
CA THR A 90 -2.04 -3.56 -9.15
C THR A 90 -0.85 -2.96 -9.91
N GLY A 91 -0.44 -1.73 -9.58
CA GLY A 91 0.70 -1.03 -10.19
C GLY A 91 2.04 -1.29 -9.50
N SER A 92 2.08 -2.09 -8.45
CA SER A 92 3.30 -2.45 -7.71
C SER A 92 3.28 -3.90 -7.23
N SER A 93 4.36 -4.36 -6.60
CA SER A 93 4.51 -5.78 -6.21
C SER A 93 4.99 -5.98 -4.76
N ASP A 94 5.22 -4.90 -4.02
CA ASP A 94 5.76 -4.96 -2.66
C ASP A 94 4.66 -4.71 -1.62
N LEU A 95 4.64 -5.51 -0.55
CA LEU A 95 3.89 -5.22 0.68
C LEU A 95 4.84 -4.57 1.70
N TRP A 96 4.46 -3.42 2.23
CA TRP A 96 5.19 -2.77 3.32
C TRP A 96 4.22 -2.12 4.31
N VAL A 97 4.59 -2.12 5.59
CA VAL A 97 3.88 -1.44 6.68
C VAL A 97 4.87 -0.65 7.54
N PRO A 98 4.44 0.43 8.22
CA PRO A 98 5.31 1.16 9.14
C PRO A 98 5.81 0.28 10.29
N SER A 99 7.09 0.37 10.62
CA SER A 99 7.70 -0.33 11.76
C SER A 99 7.66 0.53 13.02
N ILE A 100 7.72 -0.09 14.22
CA ILE A 100 7.91 0.63 15.50
C ILE A 100 9.17 1.52 15.55
N PHE A 101 10.10 1.33 14.63
CA PHE A 101 11.28 2.20 14.47
C PHE A 101 11.04 3.38 13.52
N CYS A 102 9.83 3.57 13.00
CA CYS A 102 9.51 4.69 12.14
C CYS A 102 9.38 6.00 12.94
N ASN A 103 10.27 6.96 12.67
CA ASN A 103 10.29 8.28 13.31
C ASN A 103 9.69 9.39 12.43
N SER A 104 9.13 9.05 11.27
CA SER A 104 8.46 10.05 10.41
C SER A 104 7.15 10.50 11.05
N PRO A 105 6.79 11.80 10.96
CA PRO A 105 5.50 12.30 11.45
C PRO A 105 4.28 11.50 10.95
N ALA A 106 4.36 10.95 9.73
CA ALA A 106 3.30 10.12 9.17
C ALA A 106 3.04 8.85 10.00
N CYS A 107 4.04 8.29 10.66
CA CYS A 107 3.90 7.05 11.41
C CYS A 107 3.15 7.24 12.74
N TYR A 108 3.05 8.46 13.26
CA TYR A 108 2.25 8.74 14.47
C TYR A 108 0.74 8.66 14.23
N THR A 109 0.31 8.79 12.98
CA THR A 109 -1.12 8.77 12.61
C THR A 109 -1.63 7.41 12.14
N TYR A 110 -0.76 6.49 11.74
CA TYR A 110 -1.14 5.20 11.16
C TYR A 110 -0.75 4.02 12.07
N ALA A 111 -1.39 2.87 11.85
CA ALA A 111 -1.03 1.63 12.55
C ALA A 111 0.44 1.27 12.30
N ILE A 112 1.12 0.84 13.35
CA ILE A 112 2.54 0.51 13.34
C ILE A 112 2.74 -0.96 13.70
N PHE A 113 3.54 -1.66 12.91
CA PHE A 113 3.91 -3.04 13.14
C PHE A 113 4.96 -3.17 14.23
N ASN A 114 4.55 -3.80 15.33
CA ASN A 114 5.41 -4.16 16.45
C ASN A 114 5.84 -5.61 16.34
N HIS A 115 7.01 -5.83 15.75
CA HIS A 115 7.60 -7.15 15.60
C HIS A 115 7.83 -7.88 16.92
N LEU A 116 8.06 -7.17 18.04
CA LEU A 116 8.23 -7.78 19.36
C LEU A 116 6.94 -8.41 19.91
N LYS A 117 5.78 -8.05 19.33
CA LYS A 117 4.48 -8.62 19.69
C LYS A 117 4.07 -9.80 18.82
N SER A 118 4.87 -10.21 17.85
CA SER A 118 4.56 -11.33 16.96
C SER A 118 5.48 -12.52 17.22
N SER A 119 4.91 -13.66 17.60
CA SER A 119 5.62 -14.92 17.79
C SER A 119 6.03 -15.61 16.48
N THR A 120 5.41 -15.22 15.36
CA THR A 120 5.71 -15.74 14.01
C THR A 120 6.67 -14.87 13.22
N PHE A 121 7.09 -13.74 13.78
CA PHE A 121 8.05 -12.84 13.16
C PHE A 121 9.42 -13.50 13.00
N ARG A 122 9.97 -13.41 11.79
CA ARG A 122 11.32 -13.89 11.47
C ARG A 122 12.10 -12.77 10.75
N PRO A 123 13.13 -12.20 11.40
CA PRO A 123 13.91 -11.13 10.80
C PRO A 123 14.77 -11.65 9.65
N THR A 124 15.11 -10.76 8.71
CA THR A 124 16.17 -10.98 7.73
C THR A 124 17.23 -9.90 7.83
N ARG A 125 18.37 -10.09 7.16
CA ARG A 125 19.41 -9.05 7.02
C ARG A 125 19.21 -8.15 5.80
N ARG A 126 18.14 -8.35 5.03
CA ARG A 126 17.87 -7.61 3.81
C ARG A 126 17.21 -6.28 4.14
N ILE A 127 17.70 -5.23 3.51
CA ILE A 127 17.08 -3.90 3.53
C ILE A 127 16.44 -3.65 2.17
N PHE A 128 15.38 -2.84 2.13
CA PHE A 128 14.75 -2.40 0.89
C PHE A 128 14.74 -0.88 0.81
N THR A 129 14.68 -0.36 -0.41
CA THR A 129 14.44 1.06 -0.66
C THR A 129 13.54 1.19 -1.88
N ILE A 130 12.38 1.82 -1.71
CA ILE A 130 11.43 2.09 -2.80
C ILE A 130 11.46 3.59 -3.08
N LYS A 131 11.65 3.96 -4.35
CA LYS A 131 11.62 5.35 -4.79
C LYS A 131 10.30 5.64 -5.51
N TYR A 132 9.49 6.50 -4.90
CA TYR A 132 8.30 7.08 -5.52
C TYR A 132 8.66 8.43 -6.16
N SER A 133 7.76 8.95 -7.01
CA SER A 133 7.93 10.29 -7.59
C SER A 133 7.91 11.41 -6.55
N SER A 134 7.34 11.15 -5.36
CA SER A 134 7.23 12.09 -4.25
C SER A 134 8.29 11.93 -3.16
N GLY A 135 9.18 10.94 -3.25
CA GLY A 135 10.15 10.65 -2.20
C GLY A 135 10.59 9.18 -2.19
N TRP A 136 11.14 8.72 -1.08
CA TRP A 136 11.61 7.34 -0.94
C TRP A 136 11.25 6.78 0.43
N ILE A 137 11.09 5.46 0.49
CA ILE A 137 10.88 4.68 1.71
C ILE A 137 12.04 3.71 1.84
N LYS A 138 12.56 3.54 3.07
CA LYS A 138 13.59 2.56 3.39
C LYS A 138 13.16 1.75 4.60
N GLY A 139 13.46 0.45 4.59
CA GLY A 139 13.11 -0.44 5.68
C GLY A 139 13.89 -1.76 5.64
N ALA A 140 13.52 -2.66 6.54
CA ALA A 140 14.03 -4.03 6.59
C ALA A 140 12.98 -5.00 6.03
N VAL A 141 13.44 -6.05 5.37
CA VAL A 141 12.58 -7.16 4.93
C VAL A 141 12.50 -8.18 6.06
N ALA A 142 11.30 -8.69 6.33
CA ALA A 142 11.07 -9.72 7.32
C ALA A 142 9.99 -10.69 6.82
N TYR A 143 9.94 -11.87 7.42
CA TYR A 143 8.84 -12.81 7.24
C TYR A 143 7.92 -12.75 8.45
N ASP A 144 6.62 -12.80 8.20
CA ASP A 144 5.60 -13.04 9.21
C ASP A 144 4.35 -13.63 8.53
N THR A 145 3.40 -14.11 9.32
CA THR A 145 2.11 -14.59 8.83
C THR A 145 1.23 -13.39 8.47
N VAL A 146 0.75 -13.35 7.24
CA VAL A 146 -0.19 -12.32 6.76
C VAL A 146 -1.55 -12.98 6.53
N TRP A 147 -2.58 -12.46 7.18
CA TRP A 147 -3.96 -12.85 6.91
C TRP A 147 -4.66 -11.75 6.12
N VAL A 148 -5.24 -12.14 4.99
CA VAL A 148 -6.09 -11.27 4.20
C VAL A 148 -7.53 -11.70 4.48
N THR A 149 -8.22 -10.90 5.28
CA THR A 149 -9.53 -11.27 5.84
C THR A 149 -10.61 -11.29 4.75
N VAL A 150 -11.46 -12.32 4.82
CA VAL A 150 -12.70 -12.50 4.05
C VAL A 150 -13.88 -12.07 4.93
#